data_AF-A0A5E4QBI7-F1
#
_entry.id   AF-A0A5E4QBI7-F1
#
_cell.length_a   1.000
_cell.length_b   1.000
_cell.length_c   1.000
_cell.angle_alpha   90.00
_cell.angle_beta   90.00
_cell.angle_gamma   90.00
#
_symmetry.space_group_name_H-M   'P 1'
#
loop_
_entity.id
_entity.type
_entity.pdbx_description
1 polymer ?
#
loop_
_entity_poly.entity_id
_entity_poly.type
_entity_poly.pdbx_seq_one_letter_code
_entity_poly.pdbx_strand_id
1 'polypeptide(L)'
;MPKKLKVFVKSLYSHEIRKDVSLVDLKSLKLEDAWPFIREEIETEIGSSQLVCIPHITEADLYKVTSLFVYNDKPTNGKMFTPLGELKMNIDTTKSNTEYVRWLEKGDFQDSKFKFPHESVKITLQDESIKNKVRVIMINFTKLTVPKDKELVNNIYLDMNNKDLKGKRSVYMITNVLMAKTIEFRVTRGTSSRIFHLGNASPLVFGLEEYLIGSDGKLVAKEPVTIKSKSLQWQKLHPSDQLYIADTEHATSAY
;
A
#
# COMPACT_ATOMS: atom_id res chain seq x y z
N MET A 1 5.84 -51.83 -1.35
CA MET A 1 6.14 -50.40 -1.59
C MET A 1 4.99 -49.57 -1.03
N PRO A 2 5.22 -48.57 -0.15
CA PRO A 2 4.13 -47.73 0.34
C PRO A 2 3.68 -46.80 -0.79
N LYS A 3 2.38 -46.86 -1.14
CA LYS A 3 1.76 -45.91 -2.06
C LYS A 3 1.87 -44.52 -1.45
N LYS A 4 2.63 -43.61 -2.08
CA LYS A 4 2.64 -42.19 -1.71
C LYS A 4 1.21 -41.67 -1.81
N LEU A 5 0.61 -41.34 -0.66
CA LEU A 5 -0.62 -40.58 -0.58
C LEU A 5 -0.38 -39.22 -1.24
N LYS A 6 -0.81 -39.07 -2.49
CA LYS A 6 -0.98 -37.75 -3.09
C LYS A 6 -2.20 -37.12 -2.40
N VAL A 7 -1.94 -36.37 -1.35
CA VAL A 7 -2.92 -35.46 -0.78
C VAL A 7 -3.15 -34.37 -1.83
N PHE A 8 -4.21 -34.52 -2.62
CA PHE A 8 -4.74 -33.43 -3.41
C PHE A 8 -5.51 -32.53 -2.45
N VAL A 9 -4.89 -31.43 -2.02
CA VAL A 9 -5.64 -30.33 -1.43
C VAL A 9 -6.50 -29.77 -2.55
N LYS A 10 -7.79 -30.12 -2.53
CA LYS A 10 -8.82 -29.49 -3.36
C LYS A 10 -8.73 -27.99 -3.12
N SER A 11 -8.32 -27.24 -4.15
CA SER A 11 -8.41 -25.78 -4.18
C SER A 11 -9.86 -25.39 -3.88
N LEU A 12 -10.11 -24.93 -2.67
CA LEU A 12 -11.30 -24.16 -2.35
C LEU A 12 -10.97 -22.72 -2.75
N TYR A 13 -11.54 -22.30 -3.88
CA TYR A 13 -11.56 -20.93 -4.40
C TYR A 13 -10.20 -20.19 -4.54
N SER A 14 -9.25 -20.77 -5.30
CA SER A 14 -8.06 -20.03 -5.76
C SER A 14 -8.30 -19.38 -7.14
N HIS A 15 -8.24 -18.06 -7.23
CA HIS A 15 -8.14 -17.36 -8.51
C HIS A 15 -6.68 -17.43 -8.99
N GLU A 16 -6.41 -18.03 -10.15
CA GLU A 16 -5.06 -18.17 -10.69
C GLU A 16 -4.95 -17.52 -12.07
N ILE A 17 -3.98 -16.62 -12.20
CA ILE A 17 -3.60 -15.97 -13.45
C ILE A 17 -2.20 -16.41 -13.84
N ARG A 18 -2.03 -16.74 -15.12
CA ARG A 18 -0.73 -17.03 -15.72
C ARG A 18 -0.58 -16.28 -17.04
N LYS A 19 0.50 -15.52 -17.18
CA LYS A 19 0.81 -14.77 -18.40
C LYS A 19 2.25 -15.01 -18.82
N ASP A 20 2.45 -15.15 -20.12
CA ASP A 20 3.77 -15.12 -20.75
C ASP A 20 4.09 -13.68 -21.13
N VAL A 21 5.14 -13.11 -20.54
CA VAL A 21 5.51 -11.70 -20.66
C VAL A 21 7.03 -11.58 -20.71
N SER A 22 7.54 -10.52 -21.32
CA SER A 22 8.98 -10.26 -21.29
C SER A 22 9.43 -9.90 -19.87
N LEU A 23 10.39 -10.67 -19.35
CA LEU A 23 11.05 -10.43 -18.06
C LEU A 23 12.55 -10.20 -18.27
N VAL A 24 12.93 -9.68 -19.45
CA VAL A 24 14.33 -9.40 -19.83
C VAL A 24 14.93 -8.33 -18.90
N ASP A 25 14.12 -7.34 -18.52
CA ASP A 25 14.52 -6.25 -17.62
C ASP A 25 14.50 -6.64 -16.13
N LEU A 26 14.25 -7.91 -15.79
CA LEU A 26 14.36 -8.39 -14.41
C LEU A 26 15.84 -8.44 -13.99
N LYS A 27 16.29 -7.36 -13.34
CA LYS A 27 17.69 -7.11 -13.02
C LYS A 27 18.26 -8.08 -11.98
N SER A 28 17.45 -8.51 -11.01
CA SER A 28 17.91 -9.38 -9.93
C SER A 28 16.79 -10.24 -9.32
N LEU A 29 17.12 -11.03 -8.30
CA LEU A 29 16.16 -11.79 -7.50
C LEU A 29 15.54 -10.95 -6.36
N LYS A 30 15.84 -9.64 -6.29
CA LYS A 30 15.29 -8.74 -5.28
C LYS A 30 13.81 -8.47 -5.54
N LEU A 31 13.05 -8.28 -4.46
CA LEU A 31 11.61 -8.04 -4.52
C LEU A 31 11.31 -6.72 -5.26
N GLU A 32 12.12 -5.70 -5.03
CA GLU A 32 11.98 -4.36 -5.59
C GLU A 32 12.15 -4.33 -7.11
N ASP A 33 13.00 -5.20 -7.65
CA ASP A 33 13.19 -5.32 -9.11
C ASP A 33 12.06 -6.12 -9.77
N ALA A 34 11.41 -7.02 -9.02
CA ALA A 34 10.34 -7.88 -9.53
C ALA A 34 8.94 -7.26 -9.35
N TRP A 35 8.74 -6.43 -8.32
CA TRP A 35 7.46 -5.79 -8.00
C TRP A 35 6.84 -5.00 -9.17
N PRO A 36 7.61 -4.21 -9.95
CA PRO A 36 7.06 -3.44 -11.06
C PRO A 36 6.37 -4.28 -12.14
N PHE A 37 6.78 -5.55 -12.31
CA PHE A 37 6.17 -6.46 -13.26
C PHE A 37 4.79 -6.95 -12.80
N ILE A 38 4.63 -7.24 -11.51
CA ILE A 38 3.40 -7.83 -10.99
C ILE A 38 2.33 -6.81 -10.61
N ARG A 39 2.73 -5.56 -10.30
CA ARG A 39 1.81 -4.56 -9.72
C ARG A 39 0.60 -4.26 -10.61
N GLU A 40 0.79 -4.22 -11.93
CA GLU A 40 -0.28 -3.93 -12.89
C GLU A 40 -1.29 -5.08 -12.93
N GLU A 41 -0.80 -6.31 -12.76
CA GLU A 41 -1.64 -7.50 -12.64
C GLU A 41 -2.42 -7.50 -11.33
N ILE A 42 -1.79 -7.10 -10.22
CA ILE A 42 -2.50 -6.92 -8.94
C ILE A 42 -3.58 -5.83 -9.09
N GLU A 43 -3.25 -4.69 -9.69
CA GLU A 43 -4.21 -3.60 -9.91
C GLU A 43 -5.38 -4.03 -10.82
N THR A 44 -5.14 -4.89 -11.81
CA THR A 44 -6.18 -5.37 -12.72
C THR A 44 -7.06 -6.46 -12.11
N GLU A 45 -6.45 -7.42 -11.41
CA GLU A 45 -7.15 -8.60 -10.90
C GLU A 45 -7.80 -8.38 -9.54
N ILE A 46 -7.21 -7.49 -8.74
CA ILE A 46 -7.62 -7.22 -7.36
C ILE A 46 -8.11 -5.78 -7.21
N GLY A 47 -7.49 -4.83 -7.92
CA GLY A 47 -7.94 -3.45 -7.93
C GLY A 47 -9.26 -3.31 -8.70
N SER A 48 -10.18 -2.52 -8.16
CA SER A 48 -11.24 -1.94 -8.98
C SER A 48 -10.68 -0.71 -9.72
N SER A 49 -11.47 -0.09 -10.60
CA SER A 49 -11.08 1.16 -11.29
C SER A 49 -10.71 2.33 -10.36
N GLN A 50 -10.93 2.19 -9.05
CA GLN A 50 -10.66 3.20 -8.03
C GLN A 50 -9.53 2.82 -7.06
N LEU A 51 -8.93 1.63 -7.23
CA LEU A 51 -7.85 1.14 -6.37
C LEU A 51 -6.55 1.07 -7.15
N VAL A 52 -5.49 1.55 -6.51
CA VAL A 52 -4.15 1.60 -7.08
C VAL A 52 -3.25 0.65 -6.31
N CYS A 53 -2.48 -0.17 -7.01
CA CYS A 53 -1.50 -1.04 -6.35
C CYS A 53 -0.38 -0.21 -5.70
N ILE A 54 0.07 -0.63 -4.52
CA ILE A 54 1.14 0.07 -3.82
C ILE A 54 2.39 0.16 -4.72
N PRO A 55 2.97 1.35 -4.90
CA PRO A 55 4.12 1.51 -5.80
C PRO A 55 5.36 0.76 -5.33
N HIS A 56 5.55 0.68 -4.01
CA HIS A 56 6.70 0.05 -3.38
C HIS A 56 6.26 -0.87 -2.24
N ILE A 57 6.36 -2.17 -2.48
CA ILE A 57 6.02 -3.19 -1.50
C ILE A 57 6.88 -3.14 -0.22
N THR A 58 8.11 -2.62 -0.29
CA THR A 58 8.97 -2.42 0.89
C THR A 58 8.56 -1.23 1.75
N GLU A 59 7.74 -0.33 1.20
CA GLU A 59 7.19 0.84 1.91
C GLU A 59 5.70 0.65 2.22
N ALA A 60 5.20 -0.58 2.18
CA ALA A 60 3.76 -0.88 2.31
C ALA A 60 3.14 -0.26 3.57
N ASP A 61 3.89 -0.16 4.67
CA ASP A 61 3.43 0.41 5.95
C ASP A 61 3.08 1.91 5.88
N LEU A 62 3.52 2.62 4.84
CA LEU A 62 3.14 4.02 4.58
C LEU A 62 1.73 4.13 3.97
N TYR A 63 1.17 3.04 3.45
CA TYR A 63 -0.08 3.03 2.69
C TYR A 63 -1.25 2.51 3.54
N LYS A 64 -1.41 3.05 4.74
CA LYS A 64 -2.51 2.70 5.66
C LYS A 64 -3.72 3.61 5.43
N VAL A 65 -4.90 3.17 5.84
CA VAL A 65 -6.09 4.04 5.90
C VAL A 65 -5.78 5.30 6.71
N THR A 66 -6.25 6.44 6.21
CA THR A 66 -5.97 7.81 6.69
C THR A 66 -4.54 8.32 6.51
N SER A 67 -3.63 7.56 5.88
CA SER A 67 -2.31 8.08 5.54
C SER A 67 -2.44 9.24 4.57
N LEU A 68 -1.72 10.32 4.86
CA LEU A 68 -1.70 11.57 4.13
C LEU A 68 -0.45 11.70 3.28
N PHE A 69 -0.62 12.32 2.12
CA PHE A 69 0.46 12.63 1.18
C PHE A 69 0.24 14.02 0.58
N VAL A 70 1.31 14.75 0.38
CA VAL A 70 1.27 16.01 -0.39
C VAL A 70 2.00 15.83 -1.70
N TYR A 71 1.42 16.36 -2.78
CA TYR A 71 2.09 16.40 -4.08
C TYR A 71 3.26 17.39 -4.06
N ASN A 72 4.33 17.00 -4.74
CA ASN A 72 5.51 17.82 -4.96
C ASN A 72 5.54 18.30 -6.42
N ASP A 73 5.64 19.61 -6.62
CA ASP A 73 5.75 20.20 -7.97
C ASP A 73 6.99 19.71 -8.74
N LYS A 74 8.01 19.27 -8.01
CA LYS A 74 9.23 18.64 -8.51
C LYS A 74 9.52 17.40 -7.69
N PRO A 75 10.14 16.35 -8.27
CA PRO A 75 10.54 15.19 -7.50
C PRO A 75 11.48 15.59 -6.35
N THR A 76 11.10 15.27 -5.12
CA THR A 76 11.99 15.36 -3.96
C THR A 76 12.46 13.94 -3.69
N ASN A 77 13.77 13.69 -3.69
CA ASN A 77 14.31 12.35 -3.47
C ASN A 77 13.77 11.32 -4.48
N GLY A 78 13.52 11.75 -5.72
CA GLY A 78 12.92 10.91 -6.76
C GLY A 78 11.42 10.63 -6.59
N LYS A 79 10.76 11.26 -5.61
CA LYS A 79 9.35 11.02 -5.28
C LYS A 79 8.49 12.26 -5.58
N MET A 80 7.37 12.05 -6.27
CA MET A 80 6.38 13.11 -6.56
C MET A 80 5.42 13.39 -5.39
N PHE A 81 5.50 12.59 -4.33
CA PHE A 81 4.67 12.76 -3.15
C PHE A 81 5.54 12.66 -1.89
N THR A 82 5.20 13.46 -0.88
CA THR A 82 5.80 13.40 0.45
C THR A 82 4.78 12.81 1.42
N PRO A 83 5.08 11.67 2.08
CA PRO A 83 4.20 11.11 3.10
C PRO A 83 4.22 12.00 4.36
N LEU A 84 3.04 12.24 4.93
CA LEU A 84 2.88 12.99 6.19
C LEU A 84 2.51 12.08 7.37
N GLY A 85 2.29 10.79 7.12
CA GLY A 85 1.76 9.84 8.11
C GLY A 85 0.24 9.90 8.20
N GLU A 86 -0.33 9.26 9.22
CA GLU A 86 -1.78 9.18 9.42
C GLU A 86 -2.40 10.55 9.75
N LEU A 87 -3.65 10.77 9.35
CA LEU A 87 -4.41 12.00 9.60
C LEU A 87 -4.36 12.43 11.06
N LYS A 88 -4.52 11.49 12.00
CA LYS A 88 -4.51 11.76 13.45
C LYS A 88 -3.22 12.43 13.95
N MET A 89 -2.10 12.29 13.24
CA MET A 89 -0.83 12.93 13.59
C MET A 89 -0.69 14.35 13.03
N ASN A 90 -1.64 14.78 12.20
CA ASN A 90 -1.59 16.02 11.42
C ASN A 90 -2.82 16.90 11.65
N ILE A 91 -3.61 16.66 12.70
CA ILE A 91 -4.82 17.43 13.01
C ILE A 91 -4.56 18.53 14.04
N ASP A 92 -5.20 19.68 13.83
CA ASP A 92 -5.42 20.66 14.89
C ASP A 92 -6.61 20.18 15.74
N THR A 93 -6.30 19.54 16.87
CA THR A 93 -7.30 18.98 17.79
C THR A 93 -8.17 20.04 18.46
N THR A 94 -7.75 21.30 18.48
CA THR A 94 -8.48 22.40 19.12
C THR A 94 -9.60 22.94 18.22
N LYS A 95 -9.37 22.95 16.90
CA LYS A 95 -10.35 23.42 15.91
C LYS A 95 -11.21 22.31 15.33
N SER A 96 -10.69 21.08 15.31
CA SER A 96 -11.39 19.92 14.77
C SER A 96 -12.55 19.48 15.66
N ASN A 97 -13.54 18.84 15.03
CA ASN A 97 -14.67 18.24 15.74
C ASN A 97 -14.17 17.11 16.66
N THR A 98 -14.42 17.24 17.96
CA THR A 98 -13.91 16.30 18.98
C THR A 98 -14.41 14.87 18.79
N GLU A 99 -15.63 14.66 18.26
CA GLU A 99 -16.12 13.31 17.98
C GLU A 99 -15.29 12.63 16.89
N TYR A 100 -14.93 13.38 15.86
CA TYR A 100 -14.12 12.87 14.74
C TYR A 100 -12.68 12.59 15.17
N VAL A 101 -12.10 13.47 15.99
CA VAL A 101 -10.76 13.26 16.57
C VAL A 101 -10.73 11.95 17.37
N ARG A 102 -11.68 11.75 18.29
CA ARG A 102 -11.76 10.52 19.09
C ARG A 102 -11.98 9.27 18.24
N TRP A 103 -12.74 9.38 17.16
CA TRP A 103 -12.93 8.28 16.23
C TRP A 103 -11.63 7.92 15.49
N LEU A 104 -10.89 8.91 15.00
CA LEU A 104 -9.58 8.71 14.38
C LEU A 104 -8.55 8.10 15.35
N GLU A 105 -8.57 8.50 16.62
CA GLU A 105 -7.72 7.94 17.67
C GLU A 105 -8.00 6.47 17.96
N LYS A 106 -9.28 6.05 17.92
CA LYS A 106 -9.66 4.63 18.08
C LYS A 106 -9.10 3.75 16.96
N GLY A 107 -8.97 4.29 15.75
CA GLY A 107 -8.34 3.59 14.63
C GLY A 107 -9.08 2.37 14.10
N ASP A 108 -10.37 2.20 14.43
CA ASP A 108 -11.18 1.09 13.93
C ASP A 108 -11.73 1.41 12.53
N PHE A 109 -10.99 0.96 11.53
CA PHE A 109 -11.34 1.13 10.11
C PHE A 109 -11.70 -0.20 9.44
N GLN A 110 -11.81 -1.29 10.18
CA GLN A 110 -12.04 -2.60 9.57
C GLN A 110 -13.46 -2.71 9.03
N ASP A 111 -13.59 -3.00 7.73
CA ASP A 111 -14.89 -3.27 7.12
C ASP A 111 -15.32 -4.70 7.46
N SER A 112 -16.10 -4.85 8.55
CA SER A 112 -16.60 -6.14 9.02
C SER A 112 -17.57 -6.83 8.04
N LYS A 113 -18.15 -6.07 7.09
CA LYS A 113 -19.07 -6.61 6.07
C LYS A 113 -18.34 -7.04 4.80
N PHE A 114 -17.07 -6.65 4.66
CA PHE A 114 -16.28 -7.00 3.49
C PHE A 114 -16.01 -8.51 3.42
N LYS A 115 -16.27 -9.07 2.23
CA LYS A 115 -15.89 -10.44 1.87
C LYS A 115 -15.26 -10.41 0.49
N PHE A 116 -13.99 -10.77 0.40
CA PHE A 116 -13.35 -10.94 -0.89
C PHE A 116 -13.88 -12.22 -1.56
N PRO A 117 -14.16 -12.21 -2.88
CA PRO A 117 -14.78 -13.36 -3.55
C PRO A 117 -13.89 -14.61 -3.62
N HIS A 118 -12.59 -14.46 -3.38
CA HIS A 118 -11.62 -15.55 -3.42
C HIS A 118 -10.89 -15.68 -2.08
N GLU A 119 -10.57 -16.90 -1.65
CA GLU A 119 -9.76 -17.08 -0.43
C GLU A 119 -8.28 -16.77 -0.70
N SER A 120 -7.85 -17.00 -1.94
CA SER A 120 -6.50 -16.71 -2.41
C SER A 120 -6.48 -16.27 -3.87
N VAL A 121 -5.50 -15.44 -4.20
CA VAL A 121 -5.19 -15.02 -5.57
C VAL A 121 -3.73 -15.35 -5.85
N LYS A 122 -3.47 -16.00 -6.98
CA LYS A 122 -2.14 -16.35 -7.44
C LYS A 122 -1.91 -15.77 -8.81
N ILE A 123 -0.87 -14.95 -8.96
CA ILE A 123 -0.48 -14.39 -10.25
C ILE A 123 0.91 -14.93 -10.58
N THR A 124 1.07 -15.45 -11.80
CA THR A 124 2.33 -15.94 -12.33
C THR A 124 2.64 -15.25 -13.65
N LEU A 125 3.72 -14.49 -13.67
CA LEU A 125 4.36 -13.96 -14.87
C LEU A 125 5.58 -14.82 -15.18
N GLN A 126 5.70 -15.26 -16.43
CA GLN A 126 6.81 -16.10 -16.87
C GLN A 126 7.32 -15.57 -18.20
N ASP A 127 8.63 -15.68 -18.41
CA ASP A 127 9.27 -15.50 -19.71
C ASP A 127 9.90 -16.85 -20.06
N GLU A 128 9.28 -17.59 -20.98
CA GLU A 128 9.74 -18.95 -21.31
C GLU A 128 11.10 -18.97 -21.98
N SER A 129 11.45 -17.91 -22.71
CA SER A 129 12.67 -17.84 -23.52
C SER A 129 13.93 -17.80 -22.65
N ILE A 130 13.88 -17.04 -21.55
CA ILE A 130 15.01 -16.88 -20.61
C ILE A 130 14.76 -17.58 -19.27
N LYS A 131 13.65 -18.30 -19.14
CA LYS A 131 13.22 -19.05 -17.95
C LYS A 131 13.11 -18.18 -16.69
N ASN A 132 12.82 -16.89 -16.87
CA ASN A 132 12.52 -16.00 -15.76
C ASN A 132 11.06 -16.16 -15.34
N LYS A 133 10.77 -15.98 -14.05
CA LYS A 133 9.41 -16.08 -13.52
C LYS A 133 9.23 -15.25 -12.27
N VAL A 134 8.14 -14.51 -12.21
CA VAL A 134 7.67 -13.79 -11.03
C VAL A 134 6.33 -14.38 -10.64
N ARG A 135 6.19 -14.82 -9.39
CA ARG A 135 4.94 -15.39 -8.86
C ARG A 135 4.60 -14.74 -7.54
N VAL A 136 3.36 -14.32 -7.38
CA VAL A 136 2.82 -13.87 -6.10
C VAL A 136 1.60 -14.71 -5.73
N ILE A 137 1.49 -15.05 -4.44
CA ILE A 137 0.32 -15.71 -3.86
C ILE A 137 -0.13 -14.84 -2.68
N MET A 138 -1.37 -14.39 -2.72
CA MET A 138 -2.00 -13.54 -1.70
C MET A 138 -3.18 -14.29 -1.10
N ILE A 139 -3.29 -14.28 0.23
CA ILE A 139 -4.25 -15.10 0.97
C ILE A 139 -4.91 -14.27 2.06
N ASN A 140 -6.21 -14.52 2.30
CA ASN A 140 -7.03 -13.93 3.34
C ASN A 140 -7.04 -12.39 3.27
N PHE A 141 -7.92 -11.87 2.42
CA PHE A 141 -8.04 -10.44 2.19
C PHE A 141 -8.93 -9.78 3.24
N THR A 142 -8.52 -8.61 3.69
CA THR A 142 -9.33 -7.73 4.56
C THR A 142 -9.33 -6.33 3.98
N LYS A 143 -10.44 -5.60 4.18
CA LYS A 143 -10.57 -4.22 3.75
C LYS A 143 -10.61 -3.31 4.96
N LEU A 144 -9.77 -2.27 4.92
CA LEU A 144 -9.85 -1.13 5.81
C LEU A 144 -10.48 0.03 5.03
N THR A 145 -11.39 0.78 5.62
CA THR A 145 -12.05 1.92 4.97
C THR A 145 -12.45 2.98 5.98
N VAL A 146 -12.36 4.25 5.56
CA VAL A 146 -13.09 5.33 6.20
C VAL A 146 -14.59 5.05 6.03
N PRO A 147 -15.39 5.02 7.12
CA PRO A 147 -16.83 4.83 7.05
C PRO A 147 -17.52 5.93 6.26
N LYS A 148 -18.54 5.57 5.47
CA LYS A 148 -19.25 6.51 4.59
C LYS A 148 -20.02 7.59 5.34
N ASP A 149 -20.39 7.33 6.59
CA ASP A 149 -21.09 8.23 7.50
C ASP A 149 -20.15 9.24 8.19
N LYS A 150 -18.83 9.11 8.01
CA LYS A 150 -17.84 10.06 8.53
C LYS A 150 -17.45 11.07 7.46
N GLU A 151 -18.06 12.26 7.50
CA GLU A 151 -17.73 13.37 6.61
C GLU A 151 -16.61 14.22 7.20
N LEU A 152 -15.38 14.06 6.66
CA LEU A 152 -14.21 14.79 7.15
C LEU A 152 -14.24 16.27 6.74
N VAL A 153 -14.86 16.57 5.59
CA VAL A 153 -15.02 17.94 5.11
C VAL A 153 -15.80 18.74 6.14
N ASN A 154 -15.31 19.92 6.45
CA ASN A 154 -15.80 20.83 7.49
C ASN A 154 -15.68 20.36 8.95
N ASN A 155 -15.31 19.11 9.21
CA ASN A 155 -15.16 18.57 10.58
C ASN A 155 -13.70 18.46 11.03
N ILE A 156 -12.75 18.45 10.10
CA ILE A 156 -11.31 18.33 10.39
C ILE A 156 -10.56 19.59 9.95
N TYR A 157 -9.63 20.01 10.80
CA TYR A 157 -8.61 21.00 10.52
C TYR A 157 -7.24 20.34 10.62
N LEU A 158 -6.40 20.56 9.62
CA LEU A 158 -5.00 20.14 9.65
C LEU A 158 -4.17 21.12 10.48
N ASP A 159 -3.13 20.60 11.15
CA ASP A 159 -2.17 21.42 11.85
C ASP A 159 -1.22 22.14 10.87
N MET A 160 -1.51 23.41 10.63
CA MET A 160 -0.73 24.26 9.70
C MET A 160 0.66 24.64 10.24
N ASN A 161 1.03 24.24 11.47
CA ASN A 161 2.40 24.33 11.95
C ASN A 161 3.31 23.26 11.32
N ASN A 162 2.73 22.19 10.76
CA ASN A 162 3.50 21.23 9.99
C ASN A 162 4.11 21.91 8.74
N LYS A 163 5.44 21.89 8.65
CA LYS A 163 6.20 22.53 7.58
C LYS A 163 5.84 21.99 6.20
N ASP A 164 5.49 20.72 6.11
CA ASP A 164 5.17 20.07 4.84
C ASP A 164 3.75 20.38 4.34
N LEU A 165 2.87 20.87 5.22
CA LEU A 165 1.53 21.38 4.88
C LEU A 165 1.53 22.87 4.53
N LYS A 166 2.56 23.61 4.92
CA LYS A 166 2.62 25.06 4.73
C LYS A 166 2.59 25.43 3.24
N GLY A 167 1.58 26.22 2.85
CA GLY A 167 1.40 26.69 1.48
C GLY A 167 0.80 25.64 0.52
N LYS A 168 0.47 24.44 1.02
CA LYS A 168 -0.25 23.43 0.23
C LYS A 168 -1.73 23.79 0.12
N ARG A 169 -2.28 23.58 -1.08
CA ARG A 169 -3.72 23.82 -1.37
C ARG A 169 -4.56 22.58 -1.17
N SER A 170 -3.93 21.40 -1.16
CA SER A 170 -4.60 20.13 -1.00
C SER A 170 -3.67 19.10 -0.35
N VAL A 171 -4.30 18.06 0.21
CA VAL A 171 -3.65 16.84 0.69
C VAL A 171 -4.37 15.65 0.12
N TYR A 172 -3.63 14.61 -0.22
CA TYR A 172 -4.18 13.32 -0.62
C TYR A 172 -4.28 12.43 0.60
N MET A 173 -5.41 11.74 0.75
CA MET A 173 -5.63 10.80 1.83
C MET A 173 -6.06 9.44 1.31
N ILE A 174 -5.47 8.38 1.86
CA ILE A 174 -5.92 7.02 1.61
C ILE A 174 -7.23 6.77 2.38
N THR A 175 -8.32 6.53 1.65
CA THR A 175 -9.64 6.31 2.26
C THR A 175 -9.98 4.85 2.42
N ASN A 176 -9.37 3.97 1.65
CA ASN A 176 -9.57 2.55 1.79
C ASN A 176 -8.33 1.77 1.32
N VAL A 177 -8.09 0.63 1.94
CA VAL A 177 -6.95 -0.23 1.65
C VAL A 177 -7.44 -1.67 1.67
N LEU A 178 -7.07 -2.42 0.63
CA LEU A 178 -7.19 -3.86 0.64
C LEU A 178 -5.86 -4.46 1.06
N MET A 179 -5.92 -5.28 2.11
CA MET A 179 -4.79 -5.95 2.73
C MET A 179 -4.86 -7.44 2.39
N ALA A 180 -3.71 -8.11 2.32
CA ALA A 180 -3.65 -9.56 2.40
C ALA A 180 -2.93 -9.99 3.67
N LYS A 181 -3.51 -10.95 4.39
CA LYS A 181 -2.88 -11.51 5.60
C LYS A 181 -1.51 -12.10 5.31
N THR A 182 -1.38 -12.77 4.17
CA THR A 182 -0.15 -13.44 3.76
C THR A 182 0.12 -13.16 2.30
N ILE A 183 1.37 -12.76 2.00
CA ILE A 183 1.86 -12.62 0.64
C ILE A 183 3.15 -13.45 0.51
N GLU A 184 3.11 -14.48 -0.34
CA GLU A 184 4.32 -15.18 -0.78
C GLU A 184 4.71 -14.64 -2.16
N PHE A 185 5.92 -14.12 -2.25
CA PHE A 185 6.48 -13.62 -3.50
C PHE A 185 7.68 -14.45 -3.90
N ARG A 186 7.68 -15.01 -5.10
CA ARG A 186 8.77 -15.81 -5.65
C ARG A 186 9.31 -15.19 -6.92
N VAL A 187 10.62 -14.97 -6.93
CA VAL A 187 11.36 -14.54 -8.12
C VAL A 187 12.25 -15.68 -8.57
N THR A 188 12.24 -15.97 -9.85
CA THR A 188 13.13 -16.94 -10.50
C THR A 188 13.81 -16.25 -11.67
N ARG A 189 15.13 -16.39 -11.75
CA ARG A 189 15.95 -15.88 -12.85
C ARG A 189 16.86 -17.00 -13.33
N GLY A 190 16.61 -17.51 -14.54
CA GLY A 190 17.22 -18.74 -15.04
C GLY A 190 17.00 -19.93 -14.10
N THR A 191 18.08 -20.43 -13.49
CA THR A 191 18.04 -21.58 -12.55
C THR A 191 17.93 -21.16 -11.08
N SER A 192 18.11 -19.88 -10.77
CA SER A 192 18.10 -19.38 -9.39
C SER A 192 16.72 -18.89 -8.99
N SER A 193 16.33 -19.09 -7.73
CA SER A 193 15.05 -18.61 -7.21
C SER A 193 15.18 -18.09 -5.78
N ARG A 194 14.39 -17.06 -5.45
CA ARG A 194 14.25 -16.50 -4.12
C ARG A 194 12.77 -16.38 -3.77
N ILE A 195 12.43 -16.68 -2.52
CA ILE A 195 11.09 -16.53 -1.97
C ILE A 195 11.14 -15.45 -0.88
N PHE A 196 10.13 -14.59 -0.86
CA PHE A 196 9.88 -13.59 0.16
C PHE A 196 8.52 -13.89 0.78
N HIS A 197 8.45 -13.83 2.10
CA HIS A 197 7.21 -13.90 2.85
C HIS A 197 6.97 -12.51 3.44
N LEU A 198 5.95 -11.81 2.97
CA LEU A 198 5.56 -10.51 3.49
C LEU A 198 4.43 -10.72 4.49
N GLY A 199 4.62 -10.12 5.67
CA GLY A 199 3.97 -10.47 6.93
C GLY A 199 2.49 -10.10 7.07
N ASN A 200 2.00 -10.30 8.29
CA ASN A 200 0.60 -10.30 8.71
C ASN A 200 -0.14 -9.01 8.36
N ALA A 201 -0.99 -9.07 7.32
CA ALA A 201 -1.83 -7.97 6.84
C ALA A 201 -0.99 -6.83 6.25
N SER A 202 -0.44 -7.06 5.06
CA SER A 202 0.27 -6.03 4.29
C SER A 202 -0.70 -5.33 3.31
N PRO A 203 -0.65 -3.98 3.17
CA PRO A 203 -1.37 -3.26 2.12
C PRO A 203 -1.00 -3.77 0.72
N LEU A 204 -2.00 -3.90 -0.16
CA LEU A 204 -1.81 -4.33 -1.56
C LEU A 204 -2.23 -3.26 -2.55
N VAL A 205 -3.47 -2.80 -2.41
CA VAL A 205 -4.08 -1.76 -3.23
C VAL A 205 -4.81 -0.78 -2.32
N PHE A 206 -4.88 0.49 -2.72
CA PHE A 206 -5.53 1.53 -1.95
C PHE A 206 -6.33 2.49 -2.83
N GLY A 207 -7.40 3.05 -2.27
CA GLY A 207 -8.15 4.17 -2.84
C GLY A 207 -7.68 5.48 -2.22
N LEU A 208 -7.63 6.52 -3.04
CA LEU A 208 -7.15 7.86 -2.67
C LEU A 208 -8.20 8.91 -2.98
N GLU A 209 -8.34 9.89 -2.09
CA GLU A 209 -9.13 11.10 -2.31
C GLU A 209 -8.23 12.32 -2.09
N GLU A 210 -8.50 13.40 -2.83
CA GLU A 210 -7.87 14.70 -2.64
C GLU A 210 -8.78 15.58 -1.79
N TYR A 211 -8.23 16.18 -0.75
CA TYR A 211 -8.93 17.11 0.13
C TYR A 211 -8.34 18.51 -0.06
N LEU A 212 -9.19 19.48 -0.40
CA LEU A 212 -8.79 20.88 -0.47
C LEU A 212 -8.66 21.46 0.93
N ILE A 213 -7.62 22.27 1.13
CA ILE A 213 -7.26 22.88 2.41
C ILE A 213 -7.59 24.38 2.36
N GLY A 214 -8.42 24.84 3.29
CA GLY A 214 -8.68 26.26 3.53
C GLY A 214 -7.46 26.96 4.13
N SER A 215 -7.44 28.29 4.09
CA SER A 215 -6.30 29.09 4.59
C SER A 215 -5.99 28.87 6.08
N ASP A 216 -6.97 28.40 6.85
CA ASP A 216 -6.90 28.10 8.27
C ASP A 216 -6.64 26.61 8.60
N GLY A 217 -6.41 25.78 7.57
CA GLY A 217 -6.19 24.34 7.68
C GLY A 217 -7.46 23.49 7.57
N LYS A 218 -8.64 24.09 7.45
CA LYS A 218 -9.91 23.36 7.33
C LYS A 218 -9.96 22.51 6.06
N LEU A 219 -10.42 21.27 6.15
CA LEU A 219 -10.77 20.51 4.95
C LEU A 219 -12.08 21.07 4.37
N VAL A 220 -12.04 21.66 3.17
CA VAL A 220 -13.18 22.42 2.60
C VAL A 220 -13.91 21.71 1.46
N ALA A 221 -13.24 20.80 0.77
CA ALA A 221 -13.84 19.98 -0.28
C ALA A 221 -13.07 18.66 -0.43
N LYS A 222 -13.69 17.68 -1.08
CA LYS A 222 -13.05 16.43 -1.50
C LYS A 222 -13.30 16.17 -2.97
N GLU A 223 -12.28 15.67 -3.66
CA GLU A 223 -12.32 15.34 -5.08
C GLU A 223 -11.87 13.88 -5.30
N PRO A 224 -12.58 13.12 -6.15
CA PRO A 224 -12.14 11.78 -6.52
C PRO A 224 -10.89 11.86 -7.39
N VAL A 225 -9.93 10.99 -7.12
CA VAL A 225 -8.65 10.99 -7.82
C VAL A 225 -8.59 9.88 -8.86
N THR A 226 -8.16 10.20 -10.08
CA THR A 226 -7.92 9.23 -11.17
C THR A 226 -6.42 9.00 -11.38
N ILE A 227 -5.71 8.64 -10.31
CA ILE A 227 -4.29 8.29 -10.39
C ILE A 227 -4.15 6.82 -10.80
N LYS A 228 -3.31 6.56 -11.80
CA LYS A 228 -2.85 5.20 -12.15
C LYS A 228 -1.58 4.87 -11.37
N SER A 229 -1.35 3.60 -11.02
CA SER A 229 -0.11 3.21 -10.33
C SER A 229 1.16 3.63 -11.08
N LYS A 230 1.13 3.62 -12.42
CA LYS A 230 2.24 4.05 -13.27
C LYS A 230 2.56 5.55 -13.16
N SER A 231 1.61 6.38 -12.73
CA SER A 231 1.80 7.82 -12.52
C SER A 231 2.32 8.13 -11.11
N LEU A 232 2.14 7.20 -10.17
CA LEU A 232 2.91 7.15 -8.93
C LEU A 232 4.30 6.61 -9.27
N GLN A 233 5.09 7.37 -10.03
CA GLN A 233 6.50 7.02 -10.26
C GLN A 233 7.32 7.50 -9.07
N TRP A 234 8.08 6.56 -8.54
CA TRP A 234 9.06 6.76 -7.51
C TRP A 234 10.38 6.30 -8.14
N GLN A 235 11.35 7.20 -8.28
CA GLN A 235 12.72 6.80 -8.50
C GLN A 235 13.34 6.53 -7.13
N LYS A 236 13.87 5.32 -6.93
CA LYS A 236 14.56 4.98 -5.68
C LYS A 236 15.79 5.87 -5.54
N LEU A 237 15.97 6.45 -4.35
CA LEU A 237 17.24 6.99 -3.91
C LEU A 237 18.29 5.89 -3.75
N HIS A 238 19.53 6.36 -3.79
CA HIS A 238 20.78 5.62 -3.73
C HIS A 238 20.82 4.53 -2.63
N PRO A 239 21.55 3.41 -2.81
CA PRO A 239 21.63 2.27 -1.88
C PRO A 239 22.08 2.56 -0.42
N SER A 240 22.31 3.81 -0.04
CA SER A 240 22.62 4.23 1.34
C SER A 240 21.39 4.30 2.27
N ASP A 241 20.16 4.29 1.75
CA ASP A 241 18.94 4.44 2.56
C ASP A 241 18.43 3.12 3.18
N GLN A 242 19.28 2.07 3.24
CA GLN A 242 18.94 0.76 3.80
C GLN A 242 19.21 0.60 5.31
N LEU A 243 19.19 1.68 6.09
CA LEU A 243 19.27 1.60 7.55
C LEU A 243 18.14 2.38 8.21
N TYR A 244 16.89 2.02 7.91
CA TYR A 244 15.82 2.23 8.88
C TYR A 244 15.73 0.96 9.74
N ILE A 245 16.42 0.99 10.88
CA ILE A 245 16.13 0.11 12.02
C ILE A 245 15.05 0.86 12.79
N ALA A 246 13.87 0.24 12.97
CA ALA A 246 12.85 0.82 13.83
C ALA A 246 13.45 1.00 15.23
N ASP A 247 13.36 2.21 15.79
CA ASP A 247 13.86 2.53 17.11
C ASP A 247 13.38 1.51 18.15
N THR A 248 14.29 0.67 18.65
CA THR A 248 14.12 0.03 19.95
C THR A 248 14.48 1.04 21.02
N GLU A 249 13.52 1.90 21.37
CA GLU A 249 13.54 2.56 22.69
C GLU A 249 13.25 1.50 23.76
N HIS A 250 14.32 0.99 24.37
CA HIS A 250 14.45 0.80 25.83
C HIS A 250 15.86 0.28 26.13
N ALA A 251 16.79 1.22 26.26
CA ALA A 251 17.99 1.04 27.06
C ALA A 251 18.27 2.33 27.82
N THR A 252 17.36 2.70 28.71
CA THR A 252 17.69 3.60 29.82
C THR A 252 18.55 2.85 30.81
N SER A 253 19.83 3.26 30.85
CA SER A 253 20.66 3.47 32.04
C SER A 253 20.59 2.45 33.19
N ALA A 254 21.73 1.86 33.56
CA ALA A 254 22.46 2.29 34.76
C ALA A 254 23.69 1.40 35.03
N TYR A 255 24.76 2.09 35.45
CA TYR A 255 26.05 1.66 36.01
C TYR A 255 27.15 1.25 35.03
#